data_AF-A0A2S9ST85-F1
#
_entry.id   AF-A0A2S9ST85-F1
#
_cell.length_a   1.000
_cell.length_b   1.000
_cell.length_c   1.000
_cell.angle_alpha   90.00
_cell.angle_beta   90.00
_cell.angle_gamma   90.00
#
_symmetry.space_group_name_H-M   'P 1'
#
loop_
_entity.id
_entity.type
_entity.pdbx_description
1 polymer ?
#
loop_
_entity_poly.entity_id
_entity_poly.type
_entity_poly.pdbx_seq_one_letter_code
_entity_poly.pdbx_strand_id
1 'polypeptide(L)'
;MIISSNTPQQFSSLNGSIKVTQAQTINEQKKLDEPVKLNIGNNDTIINARLNGYVNEEIDKRDKILKEHYSKMYQENIKFESPVNHITDKYYTENSPYYIKGLTKEERNIASYTEIRHLTMKGEISEFMYDDAVLKGKKTPVFDDIMRAEENAYNREAVNNQFQTLLNKHGITIPKDEKLTFTIEPNYYTLKINGAKDENLAQAIEDILNKNSENVKQLFFHINYMKSDSSTQFTKEKEDKWNIVNSVKEFTGYNLADLEVKEDRFLAPDGTDLFKIFKNNFDERYPNPGFDKNTILIYYENKLTDLARKGFENVPDLVLSIDYENRSFYDIGQKENYGTGKTAWIEEWNIAKTSEYNAAQNKINYKSQYTENPSEFIRLSLIYI
;
A
#
# COMPACT_ATOMS: atom_id res chain seq x y z
N MET A 1 -50.29 23.00 29.20
CA MET A 1 -49.51 24.13 29.71
C MET A 1 -48.44 23.56 30.66
N ILE A 2 -47.20 23.48 30.16
CA ILE A 2 -45.93 23.80 30.84
C ILE A 2 -45.73 23.39 32.33
N ILE A 3 -44.75 22.47 32.51
CA ILE A 3 -43.71 22.34 33.58
C ILE A 3 -44.26 21.97 34.99
N SER A 4 -43.69 21.13 35.86
CA SER A 4 -42.30 20.78 36.17
C SER A 4 -42.22 19.65 37.19
N SER A 5 -41.00 19.16 37.35
CA SER A 5 -40.37 18.62 38.57
C SER A 5 -40.28 17.09 38.66
N ASN A 6 -39.06 16.60 38.44
CA ASN A 6 -38.40 15.81 39.47
C ASN A 6 -36.88 15.92 39.37
N THR A 7 -36.31 16.34 40.50
CA THR A 7 -34.89 16.43 40.85
C THR A 7 -34.31 15.01 41.13
N PRO A 8 -33.02 14.84 41.43
CA PRO A 8 -32.13 13.89 40.76
C PRO A 8 -31.92 12.60 41.56
N GLN A 9 -31.55 11.51 40.87
CA GLN A 9 -30.97 10.33 41.52
C GLN A 9 -29.53 10.10 41.08
N GLN A 10 -28.67 10.07 42.10
CA GLN A 10 -27.27 9.69 42.07
C GLN A 10 -27.11 8.23 41.62
N PHE A 11 -26.07 7.96 40.84
CA PHE A 11 -25.48 6.63 40.78
C PHE A 11 -24.05 6.66 41.31
N SER A 12 -23.83 5.78 42.28
CA SER A 12 -22.61 5.56 43.05
C SER A 12 -21.51 4.92 42.18
N SER A 13 -20.30 5.43 42.36
CA SER A 13 -19.07 4.87 41.81
C SER A 13 -18.72 3.53 42.47
N LEU A 14 -18.41 2.51 41.66
CA LEU A 14 -17.68 1.33 42.09
C LEU A 14 -16.36 1.21 41.34
N ASN A 15 -15.31 1.25 42.14
CA ASN A 15 -13.89 1.06 41.90
C ASN A 15 -13.48 0.18 40.69
N GLY A 16 -12.66 0.78 39.82
CA GLY A 16 -11.84 0.12 38.81
C GLY A 16 -10.73 1.07 38.37
N SER A 17 -9.64 1.08 39.13
CA SER A 17 -8.38 1.81 38.94
C SER A 17 -8.03 2.27 37.52
N ILE A 18 -8.13 3.59 37.27
CA ILE A 18 -7.29 4.29 36.28
C ILE A 18 -6.25 5.08 37.08
N LYS A 19 -5.01 4.59 37.11
CA LYS A 19 -3.88 5.38 37.59
C LYS A 19 -3.50 6.37 36.50
N VAL A 20 -3.95 7.61 36.63
CA VAL A 20 -3.39 8.74 35.89
C VAL A 20 -2.24 9.30 36.69
N THR A 21 -1.01 8.95 36.33
CA THR A 21 0.19 9.67 36.76
C THR A 21 0.51 10.75 35.74
N GLN A 22 0.11 11.98 36.04
CA GLN A 22 0.84 13.16 35.57
C GLN A 22 0.65 14.30 36.57
N ALA A 23 1.62 14.43 37.47
CA ALA A 23 1.81 15.66 38.22
C ALA A 23 2.58 16.62 37.30
N GLN A 24 1.88 17.59 36.72
CA GLN A 24 2.50 18.83 36.28
C GLN A 24 1.91 19.95 37.14
N THR A 25 2.76 20.46 38.01
CA THR A 25 2.50 21.59 38.90
C THR A 25 2.18 22.83 38.05
N ILE A 26 0.93 23.26 38.03
CA ILE A 26 0.57 24.58 37.51
C ILE A 26 0.50 25.52 38.70
N ASN A 27 1.62 26.19 38.97
CA ASN A 27 1.62 27.43 39.72
C ASN A 27 1.38 28.55 38.69
N GLU A 28 0.18 29.10 38.65
CA GLU A 28 -0.09 30.54 38.39
C GLU A 28 -1.60 30.81 38.38
N GLN A 29 -2.01 31.77 39.19
CA GLN A 29 -3.38 32.28 39.29
C GLN A 29 -3.79 32.95 37.97
N LYS A 30 -4.76 32.37 37.24
CA LYS A 30 -5.50 33.06 36.18
C LYS A 30 -7.01 32.93 36.38
N LYS A 31 -7.70 34.04 36.08
CA LYS A 31 -9.12 34.33 36.33
C LYS A 31 -10.08 33.26 35.80
N LEU A 32 -11.17 33.05 36.53
CA LEU A 32 -12.18 32.01 36.34
C LEU A 32 -13.14 32.21 35.14
N ASP A 33 -12.88 33.17 34.24
CA ASP A 33 -13.83 33.56 33.18
C ASP A 33 -13.24 33.61 31.75
N GLU A 34 -12.07 33.01 31.51
CA GLU A 34 -11.62 32.75 30.13
C GLU A 34 -12.07 31.34 29.71
N PRO A 35 -12.66 31.14 28.52
CA PRO A 35 -12.92 29.81 28.01
C PRO A 35 -11.59 29.07 27.90
N VAL A 36 -11.43 28.05 28.74
CA VAL A 36 -10.32 27.10 28.64
C VAL A 36 -10.39 26.51 27.24
N LYS A 37 -9.47 26.92 26.35
CA LYS A 37 -9.22 26.21 25.11
C LYS A 37 -8.66 24.85 25.50
N LEU A 38 -9.57 23.89 25.70
CA LEU A 38 -9.22 22.47 25.69
C LEU A 38 -8.63 22.19 24.32
N ASN A 39 -7.30 22.11 24.27
CA ASN A 39 -6.61 21.47 23.16
C ASN A 39 -6.94 19.97 23.26
N ILE A 40 -8.13 19.59 22.79
CA ILE A 40 -8.40 18.22 22.41
C ILE A 40 -7.47 18.00 21.21
N GLY A 41 -6.32 17.37 21.42
CA GLY A 41 -5.46 16.98 20.32
C GLY A 41 -6.32 16.27 19.26
N ASN A 42 -6.17 16.66 18.00
CA ASN A 42 -6.87 16.08 16.85
C ASN A 42 -6.53 14.57 16.75
N ASN A 43 -7.18 13.76 17.58
CA ASN A 43 -7.10 12.29 17.60
C ASN A 43 -8.17 11.70 16.67
N ASP A 44 -8.53 12.39 15.59
CA ASP A 44 -9.48 11.83 14.62
C ASP A 44 -8.79 10.71 13.86
N THR A 45 -9.44 9.55 13.80
CA THR A 45 -8.93 8.38 13.09
C THR A 45 -8.71 8.77 11.64
N ILE A 46 -7.46 8.67 11.19
CA ILE A 46 -7.09 8.85 9.79
C ILE A 46 -7.08 7.49 9.12
N ILE A 47 -7.83 7.36 8.03
CA ILE A 47 -7.82 6.20 7.15
C ILE A 47 -6.45 6.14 6.47
N ASN A 48 -5.82 4.97 6.43
CA ASN A 48 -4.60 4.75 5.68
C ASN A 48 -4.94 4.01 4.39
N ALA A 49 -4.75 4.68 3.25
CA ALA A 49 -5.10 4.14 1.93
C ALA A 49 -4.43 2.80 1.59
N ARG A 50 -3.23 2.56 2.12
CA ARG A 50 -2.41 1.35 1.90
C ARG A 50 -1.35 1.23 3.00
N LEU A 51 -0.50 0.21 2.88
CA LEU A 51 0.60 -0.06 3.82
C LEU A 51 0.08 -0.32 5.25
N ASN A 52 -1.05 -1.01 5.37
CA ASN A 52 -1.68 -1.30 6.66
C ASN A 52 -0.99 -2.45 7.44
N GLY A 53 0.23 -2.83 7.07
CA GLY A 53 0.98 -3.90 7.73
C GLY A 53 0.66 -5.30 7.21
N TYR A 54 0.29 -5.44 5.93
CA TYR A 54 0.15 -6.75 5.30
C TYR A 54 1.48 -7.50 5.35
N VAL A 55 1.39 -8.79 5.69
CA VAL A 55 2.51 -9.73 5.70
C VAL A 55 2.07 -10.95 4.90
N ASN A 56 2.83 -11.30 3.87
CA ASN A 56 2.57 -12.53 3.13
C ASN A 56 3.10 -13.73 3.95
N GLU A 57 2.21 -14.65 4.31
CA GLU A 57 2.52 -15.76 5.22
C GLU A 57 3.58 -16.72 4.65
N GLU A 58 3.55 -16.98 3.34
CA GLU A 58 4.51 -17.88 2.71
C GLU A 58 5.91 -17.25 2.61
N ILE A 59 5.99 -15.95 2.36
CA ILE A 59 7.25 -15.19 2.42
C ILE A 59 7.79 -15.15 3.86
N ASP A 60 6.97 -14.79 4.85
CA ASP A 60 7.37 -14.75 6.26
C ASP A 60 7.86 -16.13 6.76
N LYS A 61 7.20 -17.21 6.34
CA LYS A 61 7.62 -18.59 6.63
C LYS A 61 8.98 -18.92 6.02
N ARG A 62 9.24 -18.54 4.76
CA ARG A 62 10.54 -18.74 4.10
C ARG A 62 11.64 -17.95 4.81
N ASP A 63 11.37 -16.70 5.13
CA ASP A 63 12.30 -15.82 5.83
C ASP A 63 12.67 -16.40 7.20
N LYS A 64 11.70 -16.92 7.96
CA LYS A 64 11.96 -17.60 9.24
C LYS A 64 12.87 -18.82 9.10
N ILE A 65 12.64 -19.67 8.11
CA ILE A 65 13.47 -20.86 7.85
C ILE A 65 14.91 -20.46 7.52
N LEU A 66 15.09 -19.49 6.62
CA LEU A 66 16.41 -19.03 6.20
C LEU A 66 17.14 -18.30 7.33
N LYS A 67 16.42 -17.46 8.08
CA LYS A 67 16.92 -16.78 9.28
C LYS A 67 17.41 -17.76 10.33
N GLU A 68 16.65 -18.79 10.65
CA GLU A 68 17.06 -19.81 11.61
C GLU A 68 18.33 -20.54 11.13
N HIS A 69 18.35 -20.97 9.86
CA HIS A 69 19.49 -21.66 9.27
C HIS A 69 20.76 -20.82 9.29
N TYR A 70 20.72 -19.61 8.73
CA TYR A 70 21.92 -18.77 8.57
C TYR A 70 22.39 -18.15 9.88
N SER A 71 21.50 -17.92 10.85
CA SER A 71 21.91 -17.57 12.21
C SER A 71 22.75 -18.68 12.83
N LYS A 72 22.36 -19.95 12.64
CA LYS A 72 23.13 -21.10 13.12
C LYS A 72 24.46 -21.24 12.39
N MET A 73 24.47 -21.14 11.06
CA MET A 73 25.70 -21.22 10.26
C MET A 73 26.69 -20.12 10.64
N TYR A 74 26.23 -18.89 10.87
CA TYR A 74 27.08 -17.82 11.38
C TYR A 74 27.77 -18.20 12.70
N GLN A 75 27.01 -18.69 13.69
CA GLN A 75 27.57 -19.09 14.99
C GLN A 75 28.54 -20.26 14.89
N GLU A 76 28.40 -21.14 13.90
CA GLU A 76 29.34 -22.23 13.63
C GLU A 76 30.60 -21.71 12.93
N ASN A 77 30.46 -20.91 11.88
CA ASN A 77 31.57 -20.43 11.06
C ASN A 77 32.55 -19.54 11.84
N ILE A 78 32.08 -18.71 12.78
CA ILE A 78 32.95 -17.83 13.58
C ILE A 78 33.83 -18.58 14.59
N LYS A 79 33.64 -19.89 14.78
CA LYS A 79 34.49 -20.71 15.66
C LYS A 79 35.79 -21.15 14.98
N PHE A 80 35.89 -21.00 13.66
CA PHE A 80 37.07 -21.36 12.88
C PHE A 80 38.09 -20.22 12.85
N GLU A 81 39.38 -20.57 12.79
CA GLU A 81 40.47 -19.60 12.70
C GLU A 81 40.35 -18.69 11.45
N SER A 82 39.92 -19.27 10.33
CA SER A 82 39.55 -18.52 9.12
C SER A 82 38.13 -18.90 8.68
N PRO A 83 37.10 -18.14 9.12
CA PRO A 83 35.71 -18.41 8.77
C PRO A 83 35.43 -18.41 7.26
N VAL A 84 36.08 -17.50 6.51
CA VAL A 84 35.90 -17.41 5.04
C VAL A 84 36.49 -18.63 4.32
N ASN A 85 37.68 -19.10 4.75
CA ASN A 85 38.26 -20.31 4.18
C ASN A 85 37.42 -21.54 4.54
N HIS A 86 36.90 -21.61 5.78
CA HIS A 86 36.01 -22.69 6.19
C HIS A 86 34.74 -22.76 5.31
N ILE A 87 34.10 -21.61 5.00
CA ILE A 87 32.96 -21.57 4.08
C ILE A 87 33.37 -22.01 2.68
N THR A 88 34.52 -21.52 2.18
CA THR A 88 35.05 -21.93 0.87
C THR A 88 35.22 -23.45 0.81
N ASP A 89 35.74 -24.04 1.87
CA ASP A 89 35.93 -25.48 1.99
C ASP A 89 34.62 -26.28 2.03
N LYS A 90 33.58 -25.76 2.70
CA LYS A 90 32.24 -26.35 2.72
C LYS A 90 31.64 -26.48 1.32
N TYR A 91 31.80 -25.45 0.48
CA TYR A 91 31.06 -25.35 -0.78
C TYR A 91 31.88 -25.69 -2.02
N TYR A 92 33.20 -25.51 -2.02
CA TYR A 92 34.03 -25.58 -3.23
C TYR A 92 35.23 -26.56 -3.15
N THR A 93 35.61 -27.06 -1.97
CA THR A 93 36.76 -27.96 -1.80
C THR A 93 36.31 -29.41 -1.59
N GLU A 94 36.23 -30.23 -2.64
CA GLU A 94 35.69 -31.61 -2.57
C GLU A 94 36.39 -32.54 -1.57
N ASN A 95 37.70 -32.35 -1.37
CA ASN A 95 38.52 -33.15 -0.44
C ASN A 95 38.45 -32.64 1.01
N SER A 96 37.72 -31.55 1.28
CA SER A 96 37.58 -31.03 2.64
C SER A 96 36.71 -31.96 3.49
N PRO A 97 37.04 -32.17 4.78
CA PRO A 97 36.16 -32.88 5.71
C PRO A 97 34.82 -32.15 5.93
N TYR A 98 34.72 -30.88 5.54
CA TYR A 98 33.51 -30.05 5.67
C TYR A 98 32.68 -29.98 4.38
N TYR A 99 33.12 -30.62 3.30
CA TYR A 99 32.48 -30.49 1.99
C TYR A 99 31.03 -31.00 2.00
N ILE A 100 30.10 -30.11 1.62
CA ILE A 100 28.67 -30.43 1.52
C ILE A 100 28.40 -31.10 0.16
N LYS A 101 27.85 -32.32 0.21
CA LYS A 101 27.48 -33.11 -0.98
C LYS A 101 26.02 -32.86 -1.40
N GLY A 102 25.69 -33.15 -2.65
CA GLY A 102 24.31 -33.11 -3.15
C GLY A 102 23.77 -31.74 -3.53
N LEU A 103 24.61 -30.69 -3.53
CA LEU A 103 24.27 -29.36 -4.03
C LEU A 103 24.74 -29.17 -5.48
N THR A 104 23.89 -28.55 -6.29
CA THR A 104 24.23 -28.01 -7.61
C THR A 104 25.20 -26.83 -7.49
N LYS A 105 25.82 -26.42 -8.60
CA LYS A 105 26.70 -25.25 -8.65
C LYS A 105 25.98 -23.98 -8.17
N GLU A 106 24.72 -23.80 -8.57
CA GLU A 106 23.94 -22.62 -8.20
C GLU A 106 23.59 -22.61 -6.72
N GLU A 107 23.10 -23.74 -6.20
CA GLU A 107 22.82 -23.90 -4.76
C GLU A 107 24.07 -23.63 -3.90
N ARG A 108 25.26 -24.06 -4.36
CA ARG A 108 26.54 -23.76 -3.69
C ARG A 108 26.85 -22.27 -3.67
N ASN A 109 26.66 -21.60 -4.81
CA ASN A 109 26.92 -20.17 -4.91
C ASN A 109 26.00 -19.36 -4.00
N ILE A 110 24.71 -19.65 -4.00
CA ILE A 110 23.73 -18.96 -3.15
C ILE A 110 24.08 -19.15 -1.67
N ALA A 111 24.34 -20.40 -1.25
CA ALA A 111 24.63 -20.70 0.14
C ALA A 111 25.96 -20.07 0.60
N SER A 112 27.02 -20.23 -0.19
CA SER A 112 28.33 -19.62 0.12
C SER A 112 28.26 -18.10 0.17
N TYR A 113 27.59 -17.47 -0.80
CA TYR A 113 27.41 -16.01 -0.83
C TYR A 113 26.66 -15.53 0.41
N THR A 114 25.58 -16.21 0.77
CA THR A 114 24.74 -15.83 1.93
C THR A 114 25.52 -15.95 3.23
N GLU A 115 26.25 -17.04 3.47
CA GLU A 115 27.08 -17.19 4.67
C GLU A 115 28.21 -16.15 4.74
N ILE A 116 28.91 -15.88 3.63
CA ILE A 116 29.97 -14.86 3.56
C ILE A 116 29.39 -13.47 3.86
N ARG A 117 28.24 -13.13 3.26
CA ARG A 117 27.57 -11.85 3.50
C ARG A 117 27.24 -11.68 4.99
N HIS A 118 26.65 -12.69 5.62
CA HIS A 118 26.34 -12.66 7.05
C HIS A 118 27.60 -12.51 7.91
N LEU A 119 28.73 -13.14 7.55
CA LEU A 119 30.00 -12.89 8.23
C LEU A 119 30.46 -11.43 8.11
N THR A 120 30.42 -10.86 6.91
CA THR A 120 30.82 -9.45 6.70
C THR A 120 29.93 -8.47 7.46
N MET A 121 28.68 -8.86 7.70
CA MET A 121 27.69 -8.11 8.47
C MET A 121 27.65 -8.49 9.96
N LYS A 122 28.65 -9.23 10.46
CA LYS A 122 28.76 -9.63 11.88
C LYS A 122 27.51 -10.35 12.42
N GLY A 123 26.89 -11.16 11.58
CA GLY A 123 25.70 -11.94 11.92
C GLY A 123 24.38 -11.19 11.78
N GLU A 124 24.41 -9.91 11.37
CA GLU A 124 23.19 -9.22 10.95
C GLU A 124 22.63 -9.86 9.69
N ILE A 125 21.32 -10.08 9.71
CA ILE A 125 20.60 -10.76 8.64
C ILE A 125 20.21 -9.75 7.58
N SER A 126 20.59 -10.04 6.36
CA SER A 126 20.21 -9.29 5.18
C SER A 126 19.10 -9.98 4.39
N GLU A 127 18.72 -9.41 3.25
CA GLU A 127 17.88 -10.07 2.24
C GLU A 127 18.38 -11.48 1.89
N PHE A 128 17.42 -12.40 1.74
CA PHE A 128 17.66 -13.78 1.35
C PHE A 128 17.33 -14.03 -0.12
N MET A 129 17.96 -15.05 -0.71
CA MET A 129 17.61 -15.55 -2.03
C MET A 129 16.64 -16.73 -1.87
N TYR A 130 15.42 -16.64 -2.40
CA TYR A 130 14.44 -17.73 -2.26
C TYR A 130 14.74 -18.96 -3.10
N ASP A 131 15.78 -18.91 -3.95
CA ASP A 131 16.30 -20.05 -4.68
C ASP A 131 17.21 -20.97 -3.86
N ASP A 132 17.46 -20.61 -2.60
CA ASP A 132 18.28 -21.37 -1.66
C ASP A 132 17.88 -22.86 -1.50
N ALA A 133 18.89 -23.71 -1.37
CA ALA A 133 18.74 -25.15 -1.14
C ALA A 133 18.11 -25.48 0.22
N VAL A 134 18.22 -24.61 1.22
CA VAL A 134 17.59 -24.76 2.55
C VAL A 134 16.06 -24.85 2.44
N LEU A 135 15.50 -24.21 1.40
CA LEU A 135 14.07 -24.23 1.09
C LEU A 135 13.68 -25.38 0.15
N LYS A 136 14.61 -26.22 -0.31
CA LYS A 136 14.32 -27.33 -1.24
C LYS A 136 13.25 -28.26 -0.65
N GLY A 137 12.22 -28.57 -1.45
CA GLY A 137 11.07 -29.37 -1.02
C GLY A 137 10.08 -28.64 -0.08
N LYS A 138 10.32 -27.37 0.24
CA LYS A 138 9.47 -26.53 1.12
C LYS A 138 8.88 -25.31 0.40
N LYS A 139 9.17 -25.13 -0.89
CA LYS A 139 8.70 -23.99 -1.69
C LYS A 139 7.33 -24.28 -2.27
N THR A 140 6.34 -23.51 -1.86
CA THR A 140 5.09 -23.31 -2.61
C THR A 140 5.34 -22.18 -3.61
N PRO A 141 4.91 -22.22 -4.89
CA PRO A 141 5.10 -21.07 -5.78
C PRO A 141 4.42 -19.82 -5.21
N VAL A 142 5.06 -18.67 -5.38
CA VAL A 142 4.54 -17.36 -4.97
C VAL A 142 4.55 -16.47 -6.20
N PHE A 143 3.47 -15.75 -6.43
CA PHE A 143 3.26 -14.93 -7.62
C PHE A 143 3.02 -13.47 -7.20
N ASP A 144 3.80 -12.54 -7.74
CA ASP A 144 3.77 -11.12 -7.34
C ASP A 144 2.39 -10.48 -7.51
N ASP A 145 1.65 -10.87 -8.54
CA ASP A 145 0.32 -10.34 -8.80
C ASP A 145 -0.76 -10.91 -7.87
N ILE A 146 -0.63 -12.16 -7.44
CA ILE A 146 -1.43 -12.74 -6.35
C ILE A 146 -1.11 -12.04 -5.03
N MET A 147 0.17 -11.87 -4.70
CA MET A 147 0.58 -11.18 -3.47
C MET A 147 0.00 -9.76 -3.41
N ARG A 148 0.07 -9.03 -4.53
CA ARG A 148 -0.51 -7.68 -4.63
C ARG A 148 -2.03 -7.72 -4.45
N ALA A 149 -2.72 -8.71 -4.99
CA ALA A 149 -4.16 -8.86 -4.81
C ALA A 149 -4.53 -9.18 -3.35
N GLU A 150 -3.77 -10.05 -2.68
CA GLU A 150 -3.93 -10.35 -1.25
C GLU A 150 -3.66 -9.11 -0.39
N GLU A 151 -2.60 -8.36 -0.67
CA GLU A 151 -2.30 -7.09 0.00
C GLU A 151 -3.43 -6.07 -0.20
N ASN A 152 -3.98 -5.98 -1.41
CA ASN A 152 -5.11 -5.10 -1.72
C ASN A 152 -6.36 -5.49 -0.92
N ALA A 153 -6.69 -6.78 -0.83
CA ALA A 153 -7.78 -7.28 -0.01
C ALA A 153 -7.58 -6.95 1.48
N TYR A 154 -6.37 -7.16 1.99
CA TYR A 154 -6.02 -6.80 3.37
C TYR A 154 -6.17 -5.29 3.63
N ASN A 155 -5.64 -4.45 2.72
CA ASN A 155 -5.76 -3.00 2.83
C ASN A 155 -7.22 -2.54 2.79
N ARG A 156 -8.08 -3.18 1.98
CA ARG A 156 -9.52 -2.91 1.94
C ARG A 156 -10.18 -3.19 3.29
N GLU A 157 -9.87 -4.32 3.91
CA GLU A 157 -10.38 -4.67 5.25
C GLU A 157 -9.90 -3.68 6.32
N ALA A 158 -8.63 -3.30 6.27
CA ALA A 158 -8.08 -2.29 7.19
C ALA A 158 -8.78 -0.93 7.05
N VAL A 159 -9.01 -0.48 5.81
CA VAL A 159 -9.77 0.76 5.52
C VAL A 159 -11.22 0.66 6.02
N ASN A 160 -11.90 -0.48 5.80
CA ASN A 160 -13.24 -0.73 6.35
C ASN A 160 -13.27 -0.58 7.88
N ASN A 161 -12.29 -1.15 8.58
CA ASN A 161 -12.18 -1.10 10.04
C ASN A 161 -11.85 0.30 10.57
N GLN A 162 -10.97 1.03 9.89
CA GLN A 162 -10.64 2.42 10.22
C GLN A 162 -11.84 3.33 10.02
N PHE A 163 -12.56 3.18 8.90
CA PHE A 163 -13.79 3.92 8.63
C PHE A 163 -14.87 3.60 9.68
N GLN A 164 -15.07 2.33 10.05
CA GLN A 164 -16.01 1.97 11.10
C GLN A 164 -15.63 2.61 12.45
N THR A 165 -14.34 2.63 12.78
CA THR A 165 -13.84 3.25 14.02
C THR A 165 -14.12 4.75 14.02
N LEU A 166 -13.94 5.42 12.88
CA LEU A 166 -14.31 6.82 12.70
C LEU A 166 -15.82 7.02 12.94
N LEU A 167 -16.69 6.24 12.30
CA LEU A 167 -18.15 6.33 12.51
C LEU A 167 -18.53 6.12 13.99
N ASN A 168 -17.97 5.09 14.63
CA ASN A 168 -18.24 4.76 16.03
C ASN A 168 -17.86 5.90 16.97
N LYS A 169 -16.71 6.56 16.72
CA LYS A 169 -16.25 7.70 17.53
C LYS A 169 -17.24 8.87 17.50
N HIS A 170 -17.97 9.01 16.39
CA HIS A 170 -18.99 10.05 16.21
C HIS A 170 -20.42 9.57 16.50
N GLY A 171 -20.59 8.34 17.01
CA GLY A 171 -21.92 7.79 17.32
C GLY A 171 -22.78 7.52 16.08
N ILE A 172 -22.17 7.40 14.90
CA ILE A 172 -22.88 7.13 13.65
C ILE A 172 -22.96 5.62 13.43
N THR A 173 -24.15 5.15 13.10
CA THR A 173 -24.39 3.77 12.66
C THR A 173 -25.11 3.80 11.32
N ILE A 174 -24.53 3.13 10.33
CA ILE A 174 -25.18 2.93 9.03
C ILE A 174 -26.09 1.70 9.16
N PRO A 175 -27.39 1.81 8.85
CA PRO A 175 -28.31 0.68 8.89
C PRO A 175 -27.85 -0.49 8.02
N LYS A 176 -28.24 -1.70 8.44
CA LYS A 176 -27.96 -2.93 7.70
C LYS A 176 -28.62 -2.88 6.32
N ASP A 177 -27.93 -3.38 5.30
CA ASP A 177 -28.38 -3.46 3.91
C ASP A 177 -28.70 -2.08 3.30
N GLU A 178 -28.21 -1.00 3.91
CA GLU A 178 -28.22 0.33 3.33
C GLU A 178 -27.02 0.51 2.41
N LYS A 179 -27.32 0.87 1.16
CA LYS A 179 -26.34 1.04 0.09
C LYS A 179 -26.03 2.51 -0.08
N LEU A 180 -24.77 2.85 0.12
CA LEU A 180 -24.27 4.20 -0.04
C LEU A 180 -23.23 4.22 -1.14
N THR A 181 -23.22 5.27 -1.96
CA THR A 181 -22.15 5.52 -2.93
C THR A 181 -21.41 6.77 -2.53
N PHE A 182 -20.13 6.62 -2.20
CA PHE A 182 -19.22 7.69 -1.85
C PHE A 182 -18.57 8.18 -3.16
N THR A 183 -18.76 9.45 -3.51
CA THR A 183 -18.22 10.06 -4.72
C THR A 183 -17.31 11.22 -4.36
N ILE A 184 -16.08 11.19 -4.87
CA ILE A 184 -15.00 12.10 -4.48
C ILE A 184 -14.61 12.98 -5.66
N GLU A 185 -14.72 14.29 -5.44
CA GLU A 185 -14.18 15.32 -6.31
C GLU A 185 -12.70 15.56 -5.95
N PRO A 186 -11.77 15.47 -6.92
CA PRO A 186 -10.33 15.44 -6.62
C PRO A 186 -9.66 16.79 -6.39
N ASN A 187 -10.19 17.92 -6.88
CA ASN A 187 -9.51 19.22 -6.82
C ASN A 187 -9.48 19.77 -5.39
N TYR A 188 -10.57 19.57 -4.64
CA TYR A 188 -10.68 19.97 -3.23
C TYR A 188 -10.74 18.77 -2.27
N TYR A 189 -10.75 17.53 -2.79
CA TYR A 189 -10.98 16.32 -1.99
C TYR A 189 -12.24 16.47 -1.14
N THR A 190 -13.35 16.73 -1.83
CA THR A 190 -14.69 16.76 -1.23
C THR A 190 -15.45 15.50 -1.60
N LEU A 191 -16.22 14.99 -0.66
CA LEU A 191 -16.96 13.76 -0.79
C LEU A 191 -18.45 14.03 -0.67
N LYS A 192 -19.23 13.43 -1.57
CA LYS A 192 -20.69 13.36 -1.51
C LYS A 192 -21.16 11.92 -1.41
N ILE A 193 -22.17 11.69 -0.58
CA ILE A 193 -22.80 10.40 -0.35
C ILE A 193 -24.16 10.40 -1.04
N ASN A 194 -24.39 9.38 -1.85
CA ASN A 194 -25.67 9.13 -2.51
C ASN A 194 -26.25 7.79 -2.05
N GLY A 195 -27.55 7.60 -2.21
CA GLY A 195 -28.24 6.33 -1.91
C GLY A 195 -28.73 6.17 -0.46
N ALA A 196 -28.37 7.10 0.43
CA ALA A 196 -28.90 7.11 1.80
C ALA A 196 -30.42 7.33 1.80
N LYS A 197 -31.13 6.58 2.65
CA LYS A 197 -32.57 6.76 2.90
C LYS A 197 -32.83 7.95 3.82
N ASP A 198 -31.90 8.24 4.72
CA ASP A 198 -31.91 9.40 5.61
C ASP A 198 -30.83 10.40 5.17
N GLU A 199 -31.25 11.57 4.70
CA GLU A 199 -30.34 12.64 4.30
C GLU A 199 -29.48 13.15 5.47
N ASN A 200 -29.98 13.08 6.71
CA ASN A 200 -29.20 13.48 7.88
C ASN A 200 -28.04 12.53 8.16
N LEU A 201 -28.21 11.23 7.88
CA LEU A 201 -27.13 10.25 7.98
C LEU A 201 -26.04 10.54 6.95
N ALA A 202 -26.42 10.80 5.69
CA ALA A 202 -25.48 11.18 4.64
C ALA A 202 -24.71 12.45 5.03
N GLN A 203 -25.43 13.50 5.43
CA GLN A 203 -24.82 14.77 5.83
C GLN A 203 -23.88 14.61 7.02
N ALA A 204 -24.25 13.82 8.03
CA ALA A 204 -23.40 13.60 9.19
C ALA A 204 -22.08 12.89 8.83
N ILE A 205 -22.11 11.92 7.91
CA ILE A 205 -20.89 11.24 7.45
C ILE A 205 -20.06 12.18 6.57
N GLU A 206 -20.70 12.92 5.66
CA GLU A 206 -20.04 13.94 4.83
C GLU A 206 -19.33 15.00 5.69
N ASP A 207 -20.00 15.52 6.70
CA ASP A 207 -19.45 16.54 7.62
C ASP A 207 -18.18 16.05 8.31
N ILE A 208 -18.14 14.78 8.72
CA ILE A 208 -16.95 14.19 9.37
C ILE A 208 -15.81 14.00 8.38
N LEU A 209 -16.10 13.44 7.20
CA LEU A 209 -15.06 13.13 6.22
C LEU A 209 -14.49 14.40 5.57
N ASN A 210 -15.35 15.39 5.29
CA ASN A 210 -14.96 16.63 4.61
C ASN A 210 -14.29 17.65 5.55
N LYS A 211 -14.42 17.54 6.89
CA LYS A 211 -13.92 18.54 7.86
C LYS A 211 -12.43 18.88 7.73
N ASN A 212 -11.62 17.94 7.23
CA ASN A 212 -10.18 18.15 7.00
C ASN A 212 -9.69 17.56 5.66
N SER A 213 -10.60 17.03 4.84
CA SER A 213 -10.34 16.32 3.57
C SER A 213 -9.30 15.19 3.61
N GLU A 214 -8.59 14.93 4.71
CA GLU A 214 -7.53 13.92 4.75
C GLU A 214 -8.12 12.52 4.63
N ASN A 215 -9.22 12.23 5.33
CA ASN A 215 -9.92 10.95 5.17
C ASN A 215 -10.49 10.77 3.75
N VAL A 216 -10.97 11.85 3.12
CA VAL A 216 -11.46 11.81 1.73
C VAL A 216 -10.30 11.56 0.77
N LYS A 217 -9.17 12.23 0.96
CA LYS A 217 -7.96 12.06 0.17
C LYS A 217 -7.41 10.64 0.29
N GLN A 218 -7.42 10.08 1.49
CA GLN A 218 -7.00 8.70 1.74
C GLN A 218 -7.94 7.70 1.08
N LEU A 219 -9.26 7.93 1.12
CA LEU A 219 -10.21 7.08 0.41
C LEU A 219 -10.04 7.19 -1.12
N PHE A 220 -9.80 8.40 -1.65
CA PHE A 220 -9.49 8.62 -3.05
C PHE A 220 -8.24 7.83 -3.48
N PHE A 221 -7.16 7.95 -2.72
CA PHE A 221 -5.93 7.22 -3.00
C PHE A 221 -6.13 5.72 -2.87
N HIS A 222 -6.95 5.26 -1.93
CA HIS A 222 -7.27 3.85 -1.82
C HIS A 222 -7.95 3.34 -3.08
N ILE A 223 -8.97 4.02 -3.61
CA ILE A 223 -9.60 3.66 -4.90
C ILE A 223 -8.55 3.63 -6.04
N ASN A 224 -7.66 4.63 -6.09
CA ASN A 224 -6.61 4.70 -7.10
C ASN A 224 -5.60 3.53 -7.00
N TYR A 225 -5.13 3.19 -5.79
CA TYR A 225 -4.20 2.07 -5.59
C TYR A 225 -4.83 0.70 -5.88
N MET A 226 -6.13 0.54 -5.66
CA MET A 226 -6.85 -0.72 -5.88
C MET A 226 -7.39 -0.89 -7.31
N LYS A 227 -7.13 0.07 -8.21
CA LYS A 227 -7.68 0.07 -9.57
C LYS A 227 -7.16 -1.13 -10.37
N SER A 228 -8.06 -1.75 -11.14
CA SER A 228 -7.67 -2.64 -12.22
C SER A 228 -7.40 -1.86 -13.51
N ASP A 229 -6.67 -2.46 -14.45
CA ASP A 229 -6.46 -1.89 -15.79
C ASP A 229 -7.77 -1.79 -16.60
N SER A 230 -8.79 -2.54 -16.20
CA SER A 230 -10.12 -2.57 -16.81
C SER A 230 -11.11 -1.57 -16.19
N SER A 231 -10.69 -0.78 -15.20
CA SER A 231 -11.59 0.09 -14.46
C SER A 231 -12.14 1.23 -15.33
N THR A 232 -13.47 1.32 -15.44
CA THR A 232 -14.16 2.34 -16.26
C THR A 232 -14.17 3.74 -15.64
N GLN A 233 -13.77 3.87 -14.37
CA GLN A 233 -13.67 5.17 -13.72
C GLN A 233 -12.48 5.98 -14.27
N PHE A 234 -11.43 5.28 -14.70
CA PHE A 234 -10.18 5.85 -15.16
C PHE A 234 -10.17 6.00 -16.68
N THR A 235 -9.76 7.17 -17.14
CA THR A 235 -9.35 7.39 -18.52
C THR A 235 -8.05 8.17 -18.51
N LYS A 236 -7.23 8.00 -19.56
CA LYS A 236 -5.96 8.71 -19.69
C LYS A 236 -6.13 10.23 -19.54
N GLU A 237 -7.19 10.80 -20.09
CA GLU A 237 -7.44 12.25 -20.01
C GLU A 237 -7.75 12.72 -18.59
N LYS A 238 -8.55 11.97 -17.82
CA LYS A 238 -8.84 12.26 -16.41
C LYS A 238 -7.58 12.13 -15.55
N GLU A 239 -6.81 11.06 -15.75
CA GLU A 239 -5.56 10.82 -15.04
C GLU A 239 -4.51 11.92 -15.35
N ASP A 240 -4.36 12.29 -16.62
CA ASP A 240 -3.49 13.39 -17.03
C ASP A 240 -3.89 14.71 -16.36
N LYS A 241 -5.19 15.07 -16.35
CA LYS A 241 -5.67 16.29 -15.66
C LYS A 241 -5.34 16.24 -14.17
N TRP A 242 -5.67 15.15 -13.50
CA TRP A 242 -5.43 14.95 -12.07
C TRP A 242 -3.93 15.04 -11.70
N ASN A 243 -3.06 14.42 -12.49
CA ASN A 243 -1.62 14.47 -12.29
C ASN A 243 -1.07 15.89 -12.41
N ILE A 244 -1.52 16.65 -13.41
CA ILE A 244 -1.08 18.03 -13.65
C ILE A 244 -1.57 18.96 -12.54
N VAL A 245 -2.86 18.89 -12.18
CA VAL A 245 -3.44 19.70 -11.09
C VAL A 245 -2.66 19.47 -9.80
N ASN A 246 -2.43 18.22 -9.41
CA ASN A 246 -1.74 17.93 -8.15
C ASN A 246 -0.26 18.31 -8.17
N SER A 247 0.45 18.03 -9.26
CA SER A 247 1.84 18.42 -9.39
C SER A 247 1.97 19.94 -9.29
N VAL A 248 1.13 20.68 -10.01
CA VAL A 248 1.19 22.14 -10.01
C VAL A 248 0.82 22.72 -8.66
N LYS A 249 -0.19 22.17 -7.98
CA LYS A 249 -0.52 22.54 -6.60
C LYS A 249 0.63 22.27 -5.64
N GLU A 250 1.36 21.17 -5.80
CA GLU A 250 2.52 20.84 -4.95
C GLU A 250 3.67 21.85 -5.13
N PHE A 251 3.96 22.26 -6.36
CA PHE A 251 5.06 23.18 -6.63
C PHE A 251 4.67 24.64 -6.43
N THR A 252 3.41 25.02 -6.61
CA THR A 252 3.00 26.44 -6.62
C THR A 252 2.10 26.84 -5.44
N GLY A 253 1.48 25.87 -4.78
CA GLY A 253 0.47 26.10 -3.75
C GLY A 253 -0.93 26.44 -4.28
N TYR A 254 -1.08 26.67 -5.59
CA TYR A 254 -2.37 27.05 -6.18
C TYR A 254 -3.16 25.85 -6.69
N ASN A 255 -4.47 25.89 -6.49
CA ASN A 255 -5.39 24.96 -7.13
C ASN A 255 -5.83 25.53 -8.48
N LEU A 256 -5.61 24.79 -9.57
CA LEU A 256 -5.92 25.26 -10.93
C LEU A 256 -7.41 25.60 -11.13
N ALA A 257 -8.30 24.95 -10.39
CA ALA A 257 -9.74 25.22 -10.43
C ALA A 257 -10.11 26.66 -10.00
N ASP A 258 -9.25 27.32 -9.21
CA ASP A 258 -9.48 28.66 -8.68
C ASP A 258 -8.86 29.78 -9.55
N LEU A 259 -8.12 29.42 -10.61
CA LEU A 259 -7.27 30.37 -11.34
C LEU A 259 -7.91 30.88 -12.63
N GLU A 260 -7.60 32.13 -12.97
CA GLU A 260 -7.95 32.71 -14.25
C GLU A 260 -7.09 32.11 -15.36
N VAL A 261 -7.69 31.86 -16.52
CA VAL A 261 -6.99 31.52 -17.75
C VAL A 261 -7.03 32.70 -18.71
N LYS A 262 -5.85 33.17 -19.15
CA LYS A 262 -5.71 34.23 -20.15
C LYS A 262 -4.60 33.86 -21.13
N GLU A 263 -4.87 34.01 -22.43
CA GLU A 263 -3.89 33.72 -23.50
C GLU A 263 -3.25 32.32 -23.36
N ASP A 264 -4.09 31.29 -23.17
CA ASP A 264 -3.68 29.88 -22.97
C ASP A 264 -2.78 29.65 -21.73
N ARG A 265 -2.84 30.52 -20.71
CA ARG A 265 -2.04 30.40 -19.49
C ARG A 265 -2.88 30.57 -18.23
N PHE A 266 -2.56 29.77 -17.21
CA PHE A 266 -3.08 29.97 -15.86
C PHE A 266 -2.32 31.10 -15.16
N LEU A 267 -3.05 32.04 -14.58
CA LEU A 267 -2.48 33.17 -13.85
C LEU A 267 -2.73 33.03 -12.35
N ALA A 268 -1.71 33.28 -11.55
CA ALA A 268 -1.87 33.49 -10.11
C ALA A 268 -2.67 34.78 -9.85
N PRO A 269 -3.22 34.97 -8.62
CA PRO A 269 -4.05 36.14 -8.30
C PRO A 269 -3.37 37.51 -8.51
N ASP A 270 -2.03 37.56 -8.53
CA ASP A 270 -1.23 38.76 -8.81
C ASP A 270 -0.95 38.99 -10.31
N GLY A 271 -1.47 38.12 -11.18
CA GLY A 271 -1.26 38.14 -12.63
C GLY A 271 0.02 37.42 -13.10
N THR A 272 0.78 36.80 -12.19
CA THR A 272 1.98 36.04 -12.56
C THR A 272 1.60 34.74 -13.28
N ASP A 273 2.30 34.44 -14.39
CA ASP A 273 2.21 33.15 -15.08
C ASP A 273 2.55 31.99 -14.12
N LEU A 274 1.61 31.08 -13.93
CA LEU A 274 1.76 29.99 -12.98
C LEU A 274 2.90 29.04 -13.35
N PHE A 275 3.18 28.85 -14.64
CA PHE A 275 4.30 28.00 -15.06
C PHE A 275 5.64 28.60 -14.66
N LYS A 276 5.75 29.93 -14.59
CA LYS A 276 6.95 30.61 -14.08
C LYS A 276 7.18 30.30 -12.60
N ILE A 277 6.12 30.31 -11.79
CA ILE A 277 6.19 29.92 -10.37
C ILE A 277 6.59 28.45 -10.24
N PHE A 278 5.93 27.57 -11.00
CA PHE A 278 6.24 26.14 -11.04
C PHE A 278 7.71 25.90 -11.36
N LYS A 279 8.21 26.49 -12.45
CA LYS A 279 9.59 26.33 -12.91
C LYS A 279 10.59 26.78 -11.85
N ASN A 280 10.39 27.95 -11.24
CA ASN A 280 11.31 28.46 -10.22
C ASN A 280 11.40 27.51 -9.02
N ASN A 281 10.24 27.08 -8.49
CA ASN A 281 10.20 26.19 -7.33
C ASN A 281 10.72 24.78 -7.67
N PHE A 282 10.53 24.33 -8.91
CA PHE A 282 11.12 23.09 -9.42
C PHE A 282 12.65 23.17 -9.47
N ASP A 283 13.20 24.25 -10.03
CA ASP A 283 14.65 24.48 -10.12
C ASP A 283 15.31 24.55 -8.72
N GLU A 284 14.63 25.18 -7.75
CA GLU A 284 15.07 25.24 -6.36
C GLU A 284 15.07 23.87 -5.67
N ARG A 285 14.00 23.08 -5.85
CA ARG A 285 13.88 21.76 -5.24
C ARG A 285 14.85 20.74 -5.84
N TYR A 286 15.15 20.86 -7.12
CA TYR A 286 16.06 19.96 -7.83
C TYR A 286 17.24 20.74 -8.42
N PRO A 287 18.26 21.10 -7.63
CA PRO A 287 19.38 21.89 -8.14
C PRO A 287 20.32 21.11 -9.06
N ASN A 288 20.39 19.77 -8.96
CA ASN A 288 21.39 18.93 -9.63
C ASN A 288 21.23 18.88 -11.17
N PRO A 289 22.28 19.15 -11.96
CA PRO A 289 22.24 19.12 -13.43
C PRO A 289 22.22 17.72 -14.07
N GLY A 290 22.41 16.62 -13.32
CA GLY A 290 22.36 15.24 -13.86
C GLY A 290 20.95 14.72 -14.21
N PHE A 291 19.94 15.55 -14.03
CA PHE A 291 18.53 15.25 -14.24
C PHE A 291 18.03 16.03 -15.46
N ASP A 292 17.27 15.41 -16.36
CA ASP A 292 16.72 16.06 -17.54
C ASP A 292 15.54 16.98 -17.17
N LYS A 293 15.87 18.09 -16.50
CA LYS A 293 14.91 19.10 -16.03
C LYS A 293 14.13 19.69 -17.19
N ASN A 294 14.81 19.93 -18.31
CA ASN A 294 14.21 20.59 -19.46
C ASN A 294 13.08 19.76 -20.03
N THR A 295 13.25 18.44 -20.20
CA THR A 295 12.18 17.57 -20.69
C THR A 295 10.96 17.59 -19.76
N ILE A 296 11.18 17.62 -18.44
CA ILE A 296 10.08 17.65 -17.47
C ILE A 296 9.37 19.01 -17.45
N LEU A 297 10.13 20.10 -17.45
CA LEU A 297 9.57 21.45 -17.52
C LEU A 297 8.77 21.64 -18.82
N ILE A 298 9.29 21.21 -19.97
CA ILE A 298 8.58 21.25 -21.26
C ILE A 298 7.29 20.41 -21.19
N TYR A 299 7.33 19.23 -20.57
CA TYR A 299 6.14 18.41 -20.38
C TYR A 299 5.06 19.16 -19.59
N TYR A 300 5.41 19.76 -18.45
CA TYR A 300 4.46 20.51 -17.62
C TYR A 300 3.96 21.79 -18.30
N GLU A 301 4.83 22.54 -18.99
CA GLU A 301 4.46 23.72 -19.76
C GLU A 301 3.42 23.40 -20.82
N ASN A 302 3.68 22.36 -21.62
CA ASN A 302 2.78 21.91 -22.68
C ASN A 302 1.44 21.45 -22.10
N LYS A 303 1.47 20.66 -21.02
CA LYS A 303 0.24 20.15 -20.39
C LYS A 303 -0.61 21.25 -19.76
N LEU A 304 0.01 22.25 -19.11
CA LEU A 304 -0.69 23.42 -18.59
C LEU A 304 -1.29 24.25 -19.72
N THR A 305 -0.52 24.51 -20.78
CA THR A 305 -0.99 25.28 -21.94
C THR A 305 -2.14 24.57 -22.64
N ASP A 306 -2.04 23.25 -22.84
CA ASP A 306 -3.10 22.45 -23.46
C ASP A 306 -4.38 22.42 -22.61
N LEU A 307 -4.26 22.30 -21.28
CA LEU A 307 -5.39 22.36 -20.37
C LEU A 307 -6.05 23.76 -20.38
N ALA A 308 -5.25 24.82 -20.37
CA ALA A 308 -5.72 26.20 -20.46
C ALA A 308 -6.48 26.45 -21.77
N ARG A 309 -5.93 26.00 -22.91
CA ARG A 309 -6.55 26.14 -24.24
C ARG A 309 -7.86 25.35 -24.36
N LYS A 310 -7.90 24.12 -23.83
CA LYS A 310 -9.14 23.32 -23.79
C LYS A 310 -10.19 23.94 -22.87
N GLY A 311 -9.76 24.62 -21.81
CA GLY A 311 -10.60 25.11 -20.72
C GLY A 311 -10.68 24.07 -19.60
N PHE A 312 -10.44 24.52 -18.36
CA PHE A 312 -10.35 23.64 -17.19
C PHE A 312 -11.59 22.75 -17.01
N GLU A 313 -12.79 23.34 -17.13
CA GLU A 313 -14.08 22.64 -17.00
C GLU A 313 -14.42 21.70 -18.17
N ASN A 314 -13.77 21.88 -19.33
CA ASN A 314 -14.03 21.07 -20.52
C ASN A 314 -13.25 19.75 -20.52
N VAL A 315 -12.25 19.61 -19.64
CA VAL A 315 -11.51 18.37 -19.44
C VAL A 315 -12.06 17.67 -18.20
N PRO A 316 -12.53 16.41 -18.30
CA PRO A 316 -13.18 15.74 -17.18
C PRO A 316 -12.22 15.51 -16.02
N ASP A 317 -12.68 15.75 -14.80
CA ASP A 317 -11.95 15.39 -13.59
C ASP A 317 -11.94 13.89 -13.34
N LEU A 318 -10.91 13.41 -12.65
CA LEU A 318 -10.85 12.05 -12.13
C LEU A 318 -11.75 11.93 -10.89
N VAL A 319 -13.07 12.10 -11.08
CA VAL A 319 -14.06 11.82 -10.04
C VAL A 319 -14.10 10.31 -9.81
N LEU A 320 -13.85 9.89 -8.58
CA LEU A 320 -13.83 8.48 -8.19
C LEU A 320 -14.98 8.17 -7.23
N SER A 321 -15.59 7.03 -7.43
CA SER A 321 -16.69 6.53 -6.61
C SER A 321 -16.40 5.14 -6.06
N ILE A 322 -16.98 4.88 -4.90
CA ILE A 322 -16.95 3.57 -4.26
C ILE A 322 -18.26 3.29 -3.51
N ASP A 323 -18.76 2.08 -3.63
CA ASP A 323 -19.97 1.67 -2.92
C ASP A 323 -19.64 1.20 -1.51
N TYR A 324 -20.60 1.32 -0.60
CA TYR A 324 -20.51 0.84 0.76
C TYR A 324 -21.83 0.18 1.16
N GLU A 325 -21.72 -1.01 1.72
CA GLU A 325 -22.84 -1.76 2.29
C GLU A 325 -22.30 -2.73 3.34
N ASN A 326 -23.06 -2.90 4.44
CA ASN A 326 -22.76 -3.93 5.44
C ASN A 326 -21.30 -3.91 5.94
N ARG A 327 -20.80 -2.71 6.26
CA ARG A 327 -19.46 -2.48 6.82
C ARG A 327 -18.29 -2.74 5.86
N SER A 328 -18.57 -2.82 4.56
CA SER A 328 -17.54 -2.94 3.54
C SER A 328 -17.72 -1.94 2.42
N PHE A 329 -16.60 -1.40 1.96
CA PHE A 329 -16.52 -0.76 0.66
C PHE A 329 -16.42 -1.79 -0.48
N TYR A 330 -16.90 -1.44 -1.67
CA TYR A 330 -16.92 -2.26 -2.89
C TYR A 330 -16.51 -1.43 -4.10
N ASP A 331 -15.55 -1.92 -4.87
CA ASP A 331 -15.03 -1.26 -6.06
C ASP A 331 -16.09 -1.12 -7.17
N ILE A 332 -16.12 0.06 -7.81
CA ILE A 332 -17.02 0.38 -8.93
C ILE A 332 -16.25 0.39 -10.24
N GLY A 333 -16.89 -0.07 -11.32
CA GLY A 333 -16.36 0.06 -12.68
C GLY A 333 -15.28 -0.95 -13.04
N GLN A 334 -15.00 -1.93 -12.18
CA GLN A 334 -14.04 -3.01 -12.41
C GLN A 334 -14.63 -4.38 -12.05
N LYS A 335 -14.04 -5.45 -12.60
CA LYS A 335 -14.49 -6.83 -12.38
C LYS A 335 -14.03 -7.35 -11.01
N GLU A 336 -12.75 -7.20 -10.73
CA GLU A 336 -12.14 -7.60 -9.46
C GLU A 336 -12.59 -6.64 -8.36
N ASN A 337 -13.10 -7.20 -7.27
CA ASN A 337 -13.61 -6.45 -6.14
C ASN A 337 -12.99 -6.97 -4.85
N TYR A 338 -12.55 -6.05 -3.99
CA TYR A 338 -11.87 -6.36 -2.74
C TYR A 338 -12.80 -6.30 -1.53
N GLY A 339 -14.07 -5.92 -1.73
CA GLY A 339 -15.05 -5.86 -0.66
C GLY A 339 -15.30 -7.23 -0.01
N THR A 340 -15.77 -7.20 1.24
CA THR A 340 -16.01 -8.40 2.03
C THR A 340 -16.87 -9.41 1.28
N GLY A 341 -16.37 -10.65 1.17
CA GLY A 341 -17.05 -11.74 0.45
C GLY A 341 -16.94 -11.68 -1.08
N LYS A 342 -16.12 -10.78 -1.63
CA LYS A 342 -15.87 -10.67 -3.09
C LYS A 342 -14.45 -11.05 -3.52
N THR A 343 -13.62 -11.56 -2.60
CA THR A 343 -12.18 -11.84 -2.82
C THR A 343 -11.86 -13.28 -3.23
N ALA A 344 -12.86 -14.15 -3.40
CA ALA A 344 -12.64 -15.57 -3.74
C ALA A 344 -11.83 -15.80 -5.03
N TRP A 345 -11.92 -14.86 -5.98
CA TRP A 345 -11.15 -14.90 -7.22
C TRP A 345 -9.63 -14.91 -7.00
N ILE A 346 -9.14 -14.38 -5.87
CA ILE A 346 -7.70 -14.37 -5.54
C ILE A 346 -7.23 -15.80 -5.30
N GLU A 347 -7.98 -16.56 -4.50
CA GLU A 347 -7.68 -17.97 -4.20
C GLU A 347 -7.82 -18.85 -5.45
N GLU A 348 -8.91 -18.68 -6.20
CA GLU A 348 -9.13 -19.40 -7.46
C GLU A 348 -7.98 -19.15 -8.46
N TRP A 349 -7.52 -17.90 -8.56
CA TRP A 349 -6.41 -17.53 -9.42
C TRP A 349 -5.08 -18.12 -8.95
N ASN A 350 -4.84 -18.13 -7.64
CA ASN A 350 -3.64 -18.74 -7.06
C ASN A 350 -3.60 -20.26 -7.31
N ILE A 351 -4.74 -20.96 -7.15
CA ILE A 351 -4.86 -22.39 -7.44
C ILE A 351 -4.59 -22.67 -8.92
N ALA A 352 -5.17 -21.88 -9.82
CA ALA A 352 -4.96 -22.02 -11.26
C ALA A 352 -3.48 -21.84 -11.64
N LYS A 353 -2.85 -20.75 -11.18
CA LYS A 353 -1.43 -20.48 -11.44
C LYS A 353 -0.49 -21.53 -10.84
N THR A 354 -0.78 -21.99 -9.63
CA THR A 354 0.00 -23.06 -8.99
C THR A 354 -0.09 -24.36 -9.79
N SER A 355 -1.27 -24.68 -10.31
CA SER A 355 -1.48 -25.86 -11.17
C SER A 355 -0.69 -25.77 -12.48
N GLU A 356 -0.71 -24.60 -13.13
CA GLU A 356 0.07 -24.34 -14.35
C GLU A 356 1.58 -24.43 -14.09
N TYR A 357 2.05 -23.81 -12.99
CA TYR A 357 3.45 -23.88 -12.57
C TYR A 357 3.90 -25.32 -12.36
N ASN A 358 3.13 -26.12 -11.61
CA ASN A 358 3.47 -27.51 -11.33
C ASN A 358 3.47 -28.37 -12.60
N ALA A 359 2.52 -28.14 -13.52
CA ALA A 359 2.49 -28.83 -14.81
C ALA A 359 3.74 -28.50 -15.66
N ALA A 360 4.22 -27.26 -15.63
CA ALA A 360 5.45 -26.85 -16.31
C ALA A 360 6.70 -27.51 -15.67
N GLN A 361 6.80 -27.51 -14.34
CA GLN A 361 7.91 -28.15 -13.62
C GLN A 361 7.99 -29.65 -13.89
N ASN A 362 6.85 -30.35 -13.91
CA ASN A 362 6.82 -31.78 -14.23
C ASN A 362 7.35 -32.09 -15.64
N LYS A 363 7.06 -31.23 -16.63
CA LYS A 363 7.60 -31.37 -17.99
C LYS A 363 9.11 -31.14 -18.05
N ILE A 364 9.63 -30.19 -17.26
CA ILE A 364 11.07 -29.91 -17.17
C ILE A 364 11.78 -31.08 -16.50
N ASN A 365 11.27 -31.55 -15.36
CA ASN A 365 11.82 -32.69 -14.63
C ASN A 365 11.83 -33.96 -15.49
N TYR A 366 10.72 -34.23 -16.19
CA TYR A 366 10.65 -35.32 -17.15
C TYR A 366 11.75 -35.20 -18.21
N LYS A 367 11.93 -34.05 -18.87
CA LYS A 367 12.99 -33.85 -19.87
C LYS A 367 14.40 -34.01 -19.29
N SER A 368 14.66 -33.51 -18.07
CA SER A 368 15.97 -33.58 -17.43
C SER A 368 16.42 -35.01 -17.12
N GLN A 369 15.49 -35.88 -16.70
CA GLN A 369 15.76 -37.30 -16.41
C GLN A 369 16.27 -38.06 -17.65
N TYR A 370 15.82 -37.69 -18.85
CA TYR A 370 16.27 -38.32 -20.10
C TYR A 370 17.54 -37.70 -20.70
N THR A 371 17.92 -36.49 -20.30
CA THR A 371 19.20 -35.88 -20.73
C THR A 371 20.38 -36.31 -19.89
N GLU A 372 20.16 -36.71 -18.63
CA GLU A 372 21.21 -37.26 -17.76
C GLU A 372 21.48 -38.76 -17.98
N ASN A 373 20.57 -39.47 -18.66
CA ASN A 373 20.73 -40.90 -18.96
C ASN A 373 20.36 -41.21 -20.42
N PRO A 374 21.24 -40.90 -21.40
CA PRO A 374 20.94 -41.06 -22.83
C PRO A 374 20.62 -42.51 -23.27
N SER A 375 20.90 -43.50 -22.41
CA SER A 375 20.62 -44.92 -22.66
C SER A 375 19.15 -45.31 -22.49
N GLU A 376 18.35 -44.58 -21.70
CA GLU A 376 16.92 -44.89 -21.52
C GLU A 376 16.03 -44.34 -22.63
N PHE A 377 16.42 -43.20 -23.25
CA PHE A 377 15.66 -42.62 -24.35
C PHE A 377 15.61 -43.58 -25.56
N ILE A 378 16.73 -44.25 -25.86
CA ILE A 378 16.83 -45.23 -26.96
C ILE A 378 16.00 -46.50 -26.68
N ARG A 379 15.92 -46.94 -25.42
CA ARG A 379 15.16 -48.15 -25.02
C ARG A 379 13.65 -47.97 -25.17
N LEU A 380 13.11 -46.78 -24.88
CA LEU A 380 11.67 -46.53 -24.99
C LEU A 380 11.21 -46.22 -26.42
N SER A 381 12.06 -45.62 -27.25
CA SER A 381 11.77 -45.40 -28.69
C SER A 381 11.78 -46.69 -29.54
N LEU A 382 12.31 -47.80 -29.01
CA LEU A 382 12.30 -49.12 -29.66
C LEU A 382 11.14 -50.02 -29.21
N ILE A 383 10.31 -49.58 -28.26
CA ILE A 383 9.11 -50.33 -27.81
C ILE A 383 7.86 -49.92 -28.61
N TYR A 384 7.96 -48.86 -29.43
CA TYR A 384 6.89 -48.35 -30.31
C TYR A 384 7.21 -48.41 -31.81
N ILE A 385 8.07 -49.34 -32.22
CA ILE A 385 8.23 -49.82 -33.61
C ILE A 385 8.04 -51.32 -33.58
#